data_AF-A0A5K0VR44-F1
#
_entry.id   AF-A0A5K0VR44-F1
#
_cell.length_a   1.000
_cell.length_b   1.000
_cell.length_c   1.000
_cell.angle_alpha   90.00
_cell.angle_beta   90.00
_cell.angle_gamma   90.00
#
_symmetry.space_group_name_H-M   'P 1'
#
loop_
_entity.id
_entity.type
_entity.pdbx_description
1 polymer ?
#
loop_
_entity_poly.entity_id
_entity_poly.type
_entity_poly.pdbx_seq_one_letter_code
_entity_poly.pdbx_strand_id
1 'polypeptide(L)'
;SGVVPGLEDQGVCISLAHCSLSNDIVASFRPKISATDEGLSSQSSAPPLTSISEPVKSGRHFLIKKNNAGVYSVDGCFTGNVSGLRLPKSAIIGLANNKSLFTYGDETRCCLGVWDLQRLNFVSFLRPHQQPILDVKYARSTGAGLLGCISDSMFQLYTCY
;
A
#
# COMPACT_ATOMS: atom_id res chain seq x y z
N SER A 1 21.86 -6.27 10.19
CA SER A 1 20.45 -6.55 9.83
C SER A 1 19.65 -6.71 11.11
N GLY A 2 18.40 -6.26 11.15
CA GLY A 2 17.55 -6.36 12.34
C GLY A 2 16.07 -6.26 11.95
N VAL A 3 15.20 -6.90 12.73
CA VAL A 3 13.74 -6.82 12.56
C VAL A 3 13.23 -5.56 13.26
N VAL A 4 12.21 -4.90 12.70
CA VAL A 4 11.55 -3.77 13.37
C VAL A 4 10.60 -4.33 14.44
N PRO A 5 10.83 -4.03 15.74
CA PRO A 5 10.01 -4.58 16.81
C PRO A 5 8.53 -4.17 16.69
N GLY A 6 7.62 -5.08 17.07
CA GLY A 6 6.17 -4.83 17.11
C GLY A 6 5.42 -5.15 15.82
N LEU A 7 6.13 -5.66 14.79
CA LEU A 7 5.56 -6.04 13.50
C LEU A 7 5.40 -7.56 13.32
N GLU A 8 5.86 -8.37 14.27
CA GLU A 8 5.95 -9.82 14.18
C GLU A 8 4.56 -10.49 14.04
N ASP A 9 3.55 -9.94 14.74
CA ASP A 9 2.20 -10.50 14.81
C ASP A 9 1.18 -9.77 13.91
N GLN A 10 1.63 -8.88 13.01
CA GLN A 10 0.74 -8.09 12.17
C GLN A 10 0.16 -8.85 10.96
N GLY A 11 0.48 -10.13 10.83
CA GLY A 11 -0.01 -11.01 9.78
C GLY A 11 1.02 -11.21 8.67
N VAL A 12 0.64 -10.97 7.42
CA VAL A 12 1.53 -11.09 6.25
C VAL A 12 1.94 -9.70 5.82
N CYS A 13 3.25 -9.43 5.77
CA CYS A 13 3.78 -8.23 5.13
C CYS A 13 3.62 -8.36 3.62
N ILE A 14 2.92 -7.41 3.00
CA ILE A 14 2.49 -7.49 1.60
C ILE A 14 3.01 -6.35 0.74
N SER A 15 3.51 -5.27 1.34
CA SER A 15 4.19 -4.20 0.61
C SER A 15 5.13 -3.40 1.50
N LEU A 16 6.15 -2.82 0.88
CA LEU A 16 7.11 -1.90 1.49
C LEU A 16 7.25 -0.68 0.57
N ALA A 17 7.14 0.52 1.12
CA ALA A 17 7.41 1.77 0.43
C ALA A 17 8.43 2.60 1.22
N HIS A 18 9.30 3.31 0.49
CA HIS A 18 10.35 4.16 1.07
C HIS A 18 10.45 5.47 0.29
N CYS A 19 10.64 6.57 1.01
CA CYS A 19 10.92 7.88 0.42
C CYS A 19 12.32 8.33 0.82
N SER A 20 13.23 8.48 -0.15
CA SER A 20 14.59 8.96 0.11
C SER A 20 14.64 10.42 0.58
N LEU A 21 13.64 11.23 0.25
CA LEU A 21 13.59 12.65 0.61
C LEU A 21 13.27 12.86 2.10
N SER A 22 12.28 12.14 2.62
CA SER A 22 11.86 12.24 4.02
C SER A 22 12.42 11.13 4.91
N ASN A 23 13.04 10.10 4.32
CA ASN A 23 13.48 8.87 4.99
C ASN A 23 12.32 8.10 5.67
N ASP A 24 11.07 8.35 5.25
CA ASP A 24 9.90 7.62 5.73
C ASP A 24 9.86 6.23 5.08
N ILE A 25 9.47 5.25 5.89
CA ILE A 25 9.24 3.87 5.45
C ILE A 25 7.82 3.48 5.85
N VAL A 26 7.08 2.85 4.95
CA VAL A 26 5.77 2.26 5.27
C VAL A 26 5.77 0.78 4.91
N ALA A 27 5.51 -0.06 5.91
CA ALA A 27 5.27 -1.48 5.72
C ALA A 27 3.77 -1.77 5.83
N SER A 28 3.22 -2.46 4.84
CA SER A 28 1.79 -2.79 4.77
C SER A 28 1.56 -4.26 5.05
N PHE A 29 0.55 -4.56 5.84
CA PHE A 29 0.20 -5.90 6.29
C PHE A 29 -1.26 -6.20 6.03
N ARG A 30 -1.56 -7.47 5.77
CA ARG A 30 -2.92 -8.02 5.85
C ARG A 30 -3.00 -9.10 6.92
N PRO A 31 -4.18 -9.30 7.52
CA PRO A 31 -4.44 -10.44 8.38
C PRO A 31 -4.19 -11.78 7.66
N LYS A 32 -3.65 -12.76 8.38
CA LYS A 32 -3.57 -14.15 7.91
C LYS A 32 -4.99 -14.66 7.60
N ILE A 33 -5.11 -15.56 6.63
CA ILE A 33 -6.36 -16.29 6.41
C ILE A 33 -6.40 -17.37 7.49
N SER A 34 -7.39 -17.31 8.38
CA SER A 34 -7.63 -18.39 9.35
C SER A 34 -8.42 -19.49 8.63
N ALA A 35 -8.04 -20.76 8.81
CA ALA A 35 -8.73 -21.91 8.19
C ALA A 35 -10.21 -22.05 8.61
N THR A 36 -10.68 -21.28 9.58
CA THR A 36 -12.08 -21.26 10.04
C THR A 36 -13.03 -20.51 9.12
N ASP A 37 -12.53 -19.75 8.13
CA ASP A 37 -13.34 -19.14 7.07
C ASP A 37 -13.52 -20.06 5.85
N GLU A 38 -12.97 -21.27 5.87
CA GLU A 38 -13.32 -22.33 4.91
C GLU A 38 -14.70 -22.89 5.27
N GLY A 39 -15.73 -22.09 5.00
CA GLY A 39 -17.03 -22.63 4.68
C GLY A 39 -16.88 -23.46 3.41
N LEU A 40 -16.68 -24.77 3.59
CA LEU A 40 -16.93 -25.86 2.64
C LEU A 40 -17.15 -25.39 1.19
N SER A 41 -16.08 -25.25 0.40
CA SER A 41 -16.23 -25.29 -1.05
C SER A 41 -15.24 -26.31 -1.60
N SER A 42 -15.79 -27.50 -1.83
CA SER A 42 -15.19 -28.61 -2.55
C SER A 42 -14.48 -28.14 -3.82
N GLN A 43 -13.33 -28.75 -4.09
CA GLN A 43 -12.58 -28.57 -5.32
C GLN A 43 -13.51 -28.75 -6.54
N SER A 44 -13.59 -27.72 -7.39
CA SER A 44 -14.19 -27.82 -8.71
C SER A 44 -13.16 -27.35 -9.73
N SER A 45 -12.75 -28.28 -10.59
CA SER A 45 -11.90 -28.08 -11.74
C SER A 45 -12.68 -27.35 -12.85
N ALA A 46 -12.44 -26.05 -13.05
CA ALA A 46 -12.92 -25.27 -14.20
C ALA A 46 -12.02 -24.04 -14.48
N PRO A 47 -11.95 -23.53 -15.73
CA PRO A 47 -10.82 -22.76 -16.30
C PRO A 47 -10.77 -21.27 -15.86
N PRO A 48 -9.71 -20.47 -16.17
CA PRO A 48 -9.45 -19.22 -15.48
C PRO A 48 -10.45 -18.14 -15.90
N LEU A 49 -11.44 -17.90 -15.06
CA LEU A 49 -12.40 -16.81 -15.21
C LEU A 49 -11.92 -15.60 -14.40
N THR A 50 -11.55 -14.58 -15.15
CA THR A 50 -11.33 -13.20 -14.74
C THR A 50 -12.57 -12.59 -14.08
N SER A 51 -12.86 -12.93 -12.82
CA SER A 51 -13.69 -12.14 -11.88
C SER A 51 -13.98 -12.91 -10.57
N ILE A 52 -12.98 -13.50 -9.94
CA ILE A 52 -13.15 -13.89 -8.53
C ILE A 52 -13.09 -12.59 -7.74
N SER A 53 -14.18 -12.22 -7.08
CA SER A 53 -14.19 -11.16 -6.05
C SER A 53 -13.18 -11.57 -4.98
N GLU A 54 -11.94 -11.11 -5.12
CA GLU A 54 -10.89 -11.41 -4.16
C GLU A 54 -11.35 -10.93 -2.78
N PRO A 55 -11.09 -11.71 -1.72
CA PRO A 55 -11.48 -11.30 -0.38
C PRO A 55 -10.76 -9.99 -0.04
N VAL A 56 -11.51 -8.91 0.03
CA VAL A 56 -11.04 -7.63 0.53
C VAL A 56 -10.76 -7.79 2.02
N LYS A 57 -9.58 -7.34 2.46
CA LYS A 57 -9.23 -7.33 3.88
C LYS A 57 -8.96 -5.91 4.35
N SER A 58 -9.31 -5.65 5.61
CA SER A 58 -8.81 -4.48 6.33
C SER A 58 -7.33 -4.69 6.64
N GLY A 59 -6.48 -4.03 5.88
CA GLY A 59 -5.03 -4.02 6.05
C GLY A 59 -4.58 -2.94 7.03
N ARG A 60 -3.34 -3.08 7.50
CA ARG A 60 -2.66 -2.10 8.36
C ARG A 60 -1.39 -1.62 7.68
N HIS A 61 -1.16 -0.32 7.71
CA HIS A 61 0.02 0.32 7.17
C HIS A 61 0.78 0.97 8.34
N PHE A 62 2.02 0.56 8.56
CA PHE A 62 2.86 1.02 9.65
C PHE A 62 3.88 2.02 9.13
N LEU A 63 3.84 3.24 9.63
CA LEU A 63 4.91 4.21 9.45
C LEU A 63 6.07 3.83 10.37
N ILE A 64 7.24 3.65 9.77
CA ILE A 64 8.47 3.27 10.45
C ILE A 64 9.46 4.41 10.28
N LYS A 65 10.05 4.84 11.40
CA LYS A 65 11.09 5.88 11.41
C LYS A 65 12.35 5.40 12.08
N LYS A 66 13.47 5.98 11.64
CA LYS A 66 14.78 5.82 12.26
C LYS A 66 14.94 6.89 13.33
N ASN A 67 15.18 6.47 14.57
CA ASN A 67 15.46 7.40 15.66
C ASN A 67 16.92 7.91 15.60
N ASN A 68 17.27 8.84 16.50
CA ASN A 68 18.61 9.44 16.55
C ASN A 68 19.74 8.43 16.85
N ALA A 69 19.42 7.31 17.49
CA ALA A 69 20.35 6.22 17.74
C ALA A 69 20.53 5.29 16.51
N GLY A 70 19.83 5.59 15.42
CA GLY A 70 19.87 4.83 14.18
C GLY A 70 19.05 3.54 14.18
N VAL A 71 18.16 3.37 15.16
CA VAL A 71 17.28 2.21 15.30
C VAL A 71 15.92 2.51 14.67
N TYR A 72 15.37 1.54 13.95
CA TYR A 72 14.04 1.65 13.34
C TYR A 72 12.95 1.22 14.34
N SER A 73 11.89 2.01 14.44
CA SER A 73 10.71 1.72 15.25
C SER A 73 9.42 2.17 14.56
N VAL A 74 8.30 1.61 14.97
CA VAL A 74 6.97 2.05 14.52
C VAL A 74 6.67 3.43 15.11
N ASP A 75 6.36 4.39 14.24
CA ASP A 75 5.98 5.77 14.58
C ASP A 75 4.45 5.98 14.49
N GLY A 76 3.77 5.16 13.68
CA GLY A 76 2.33 5.27 13.51
C GLY A 76 1.72 4.11 12.74
N CYS A 77 0.39 4.03 12.75
CA CYS A 77 -0.37 3.02 12.01
C CYS A 77 -1.69 3.61 11.53
N PHE A 78 -2.10 3.20 10.33
CA PHE A 78 -3.43 3.49 9.77
C PHE A 78 -3.94 2.28 8.99
N THR A 79 -5.22 2.30 8.62
CA THR A 79 -5.90 1.18 7.94
C THR A 79 -6.21 1.50 6.49
N GLY A 80 -6.35 0.46 5.67
CA GLY A 80 -6.69 0.57 4.27
C GLY A 80 -7.21 -0.74 3.70
N ASN A 81 -8.00 -0.68 2.63
CA ASN A 81 -8.48 -1.88 1.97
C ASN A 81 -7.34 -2.49 1.14
N VAL A 82 -6.97 -3.74 1.42
CA VAL A 82 -5.89 -4.45 0.71
C VAL A 82 -6.40 -5.77 0.13
N SER A 83 -5.74 -6.27 -0.93
CA SER A 83 -6.05 -7.59 -1.47
C SER A 83 -5.77 -8.68 -0.44
N GLY A 84 -6.70 -9.61 -0.28
CA GLY A 84 -6.51 -10.83 0.50
C GLY A 84 -5.54 -11.83 -0.16
N LEU A 85 -5.27 -11.69 -1.47
CA LEU A 85 -4.47 -12.64 -2.25
C LEU A 85 -3.23 -11.98 -2.87
N ARG A 86 -3.40 -10.90 -3.62
CA ARG A 86 -2.32 -10.18 -4.32
C ARG A 86 -1.47 -9.33 -3.38
N LEU A 87 -0.22 -9.07 -3.78
CA LEU A 87 0.62 -8.05 -3.14
C LEU A 87 0.07 -6.67 -3.55
N PRO A 88 -0.42 -5.83 -2.62
CA PRO A 88 -0.86 -4.50 -2.94
C PRO A 88 0.34 -3.66 -3.38
N LYS A 89 0.05 -2.63 -4.16
CA LYS A 89 1.04 -1.73 -4.71
C LYS A 89 0.98 -0.45 -3.92
N SER A 90 2.15 0.09 -3.57
CA SER A 90 2.22 1.30 -2.76
C SER A 90 3.46 2.11 -3.08
N ALA A 91 3.38 3.41 -2.88
CA ALA A 91 4.50 4.33 -3.00
C ALA A 91 4.41 5.40 -1.91
N ILE A 92 5.54 6.06 -1.62
CA ILE A 92 5.55 7.30 -0.85
C ILE A 92 5.90 8.44 -1.81
N ILE A 93 5.05 9.45 -1.84
CA ILE A 93 5.19 10.68 -2.60
C ILE A 93 5.91 11.67 -1.70
N GLY A 94 7.21 11.88 -1.96
CA GLY A 94 8.01 12.88 -1.25
C GLY A 94 7.73 14.28 -1.76
N LEU A 95 7.15 15.14 -0.92
CA LEU A 95 6.85 16.54 -1.23
C LEU A 95 7.94 17.48 -0.68
N ALA A 96 7.91 18.74 -1.09
CA ALA A 96 8.79 19.76 -0.51
C ALA A 96 8.57 19.89 1.01
N ASN A 97 9.56 20.43 1.71
CA ASN A 97 9.53 20.68 3.16
C ASN A 97 9.34 19.41 4.02
N ASN A 98 9.96 18.30 3.62
CA ASN A 98 9.90 17.01 4.31
C ASN A 98 8.47 16.47 4.55
N LYS A 99 7.51 16.91 3.72
CA LYS A 99 6.16 16.36 3.71
C LYS A 99 6.14 15.11 2.84
N SER A 100 5.32 14.13 3.20
CA SER A 100 5.23 12.88 2.46
C SER A 100 3.83 12.33 2.52
N LEU A 101 3.34 11.88 1.36
CA LEU A 101 2.06 11.17 1.28
C LEU A 101 2.34 9.70 1.01
N PHE A 102 1.63 8.81 1.69
CA PHE A 102 1.61 7.40 1.36
C PHE A 102 0.42 7.12 0.45
N THR A 103 0.66 6.33 -0.60
CA THR A 103 -0.40 5.84 -1.45
C THR A 103 -0.36 4.34 -1.62
N TYR A 104 -1.53 3.72 -1.72
CA TYR A 104 -1.69 2.29 -1.90
C TYR A 104 -2.89 1.99 -2.81
N GLY A 105 -2.85 0.87 -3.52
CA GLY A 105 -3.99 0.37 -4.27
C GLY A 105 -5.11 -0.12 -3.35
N ASP A 106 -6.25 0.58 -3.36
CA ASP A 106 -7.51 0.15 -2.76
C ASP A 106 -8.23 -0.75 -3.76
N GLU A 107 -8.25 -2.06 -3.47
CA GLU A 107 -8.82 -3.08 -4.35
C GLU A 107 -10.34 -2.98 -4.46
N THR A 108 -11.02 -2.64 -3.36
CA THR A 108 -12.48 -2.50 -3.32
C THR A 108 -12.96 -1.43 -4.30
N ARG A 109 -12.20 -0.32 -4.36
CA ARG A 109 -12.56 0.86 -5.12
C ARG A 109 -11.83 0.97 -6.45
N CYS A 110 -10.92 0.03 -6.75
CA CYS A 110 -10.06 0.06 -7.93
C CYS A 110 -9.36 1.42 -8.08
N CYS A 111 -8.82 1.94 -6.97
CA CYS A 111 -8.27 3.30 -6.92
C CYS A 111 -7.01 3.36 -6.05
N LEU A 112 -6.39 4.53 -5.98
CA LEU A 112 -5.30 4.81 -5.05
C LEU A 112 -5.85 5.54 -3.82
N GLY A 113 -5.71 4.94 -2.64
CA GLY A 113 -5.89 5.67 -1.38
C GLY A 113 -4.66 6.52 -1.08
N VAL A 114 -4.86 7.71 -0.52
CA VAL A 114 -3.77 8.64 -0.18
C VAL A 114 -3.88 9.07 1.28
N TRP A 115 -2.77 8.97 2.01
CA TRP A 115 -2.62 9.36 3.41
C TRP A 115 -1.49 10.38 3.58
N ASP A 116 -1.66 11.34 4.46
CA ASP A 116 -0.58 12.23 4.94
C ASP A 116 0.16 11.51 6.07
N LEU A 117 1.48 11.35 5.92
CA LEU A 117 2.30 10.59 6.88
C LEU A 117 2.66 11.40 8.13
N GLN A 118 2.67 12.72 8.06
CA GLN A 118 2.96 13.59 9.20
C GLN A 118 1.77 13.65 10.16
N ARG A 119 0.55 13.63 9.60
CA ARG A 119 -0.70 13.75 10.36
C ARG A 119 -1.42 12.42 10.56
N LEU A 120 -0.98 11.37 9.87
CA LEU A 120 -1.62 10.04 9.86
C LEU A 120 -3.13 10.15 9.58
N ASN A 121 -3.51 11.01 8.62
CA ASN A 121 -4.90 11.18 8.22
C ASN A 121 -5.10 10.88 6.74
N PHE A 122 -6.30 10.40 6.43
CA PHE A 122 -6.70 10.12 5.07
C PHE A 122 -6.91 11.44 4.32
N VAL A 123 -6.39 11.51 3.09
CA VAL A 123 -6.45 12.72 2.25
C VAL A 123 -7.52 12.55 1.19
N SER A 124 -7.39 11.54 0.32
CA SER A 124 -8.29 11.37 -0.81
C SER A 124 -8.15 10.00 -1.47
N PHE A 125 -9.07 9.71 -2.39
CA PHE A 125 -8.90 8.66 -3.39
C PHE A 125 -8.54 9.29 -4.74
N LEU A 126 -7.51 8.77 -5.39
CA LEU A 126 -7.24 9.05 -6.81
C LEU A 126 -7.78 7.88 -7.61
N ARG A 127 -8.75 8.13 -8.49
CA ARG A 127 -9.27 7.10 -9.40
C ARG A 127 -8.58 7.25 -10.75
N PRO A 128 -7.55 6.45 -11.04
CA PRO A 128 -6.96 6.48 -12.37
C PRO A 128 -7.92 5.89 -13.41
N HIS A 129 -8.43 4.70 -13.11
CA HIS A 129 -9.31 3.92 -13.96
C HIS A 129 -10.25 3.09 -13.10
N GLN A 130 -11.22 2.40 -13.70
CA GLN A 130 -12.16 1.51 -13.00
C GLN A 130 -11.66 0.07 -12.89
N GLN A 131 -10.35 -0.13 -13.01
CA GLN A 131 -9.69 -1.43 -12.97
C GLN A 131 -8.75 -1.57 -11.77
N PRO A 132 -8.44 -2.80 -11.31
CA PRO A 132 -7.50 -3.02 -10.24
C PRO A 132 -6.12 -2.39 -10.51
N ILE A 133 -5.49 -1.87 -9.47
CA ILE A 133 -4.15 -1.28 -9.57
C ILE A 133 -3.12 -2.42 -9.65
N LEU A 134 -2.36 -2.48 -10.75
CA LEU A 134 -1.34 -3.51 -10.98
C LEU A 134 0.07 -3.07 -10.62
N ASP A 135 0.39 -1.78 -10.66
CA ASP A 135 1.65 -1.21 -10.11
C ASP A 135 1.46 0.27 -9.80
N VAL A 136 2.27 0.77 -8.86
CA VAL A 136 2.34 2.18 -8.49
C VAL A 136 3.79 2.55 -8.24
N LYS A 137 4.28 3.61 -8.89
CA LYS A 137 5.62 4.12 -8.67
C LYS A 137 5.59 5.63 -8.53
N TYR A 138 6.42 6.13 -7.63
CA TYR A 138 6.70 7.54 -7.52
C TYR A 138 8.16 7.80 -7.89
N ALA A 139 8.39 8.82 -8.69
CA ALA A 139 9.72 9.31 -8.99
C ALA A 139 9.73 10.84 -8.89
N ARG A 140 10.82 11.40 -8.38
CA ARG A 140 11.04 12.84 -8.37
C ARG A 140 12.40 13.16 -8.96
N SER A 141 12.42 14.10 -9.90
CA SER A 141 13.62 14.76 -10.39
C SER A 141 13.62 16.22 -9.93
N THR A 142 14.59 17.04 -10.35
CA THR A 142 14.62 18.48 -10.07
C THR A 142 13.34 19.15 -10.59
N GLY A 143 12.37 19.40 -9.70
CA GLY A 143 11.07 19.95 -10.02
C GLY A 143 9.90 19.16 -9.41
N ALA A 144 8.88 18.92 -10.23
CA ALA A 144 7.70 18.18 -9.84
C ALA A 144 7.96 16.67 -9.75
N GLY A 145 7.30 16.01 -8.81
CA GLY A 145 7.24 14.56 -8.75
C GLY A 145 6.21 13.99 -9.73
N LEU A 146 6.40 12.75 -10.11
CA LEU A 146 5.48 11.99 -10.94
C LEU A 146 5.07 10.72 -10.21
N LEU A 147 3.76 10.57 -10.01
CA LEU A 147 3.15 9.32 -9.56
C LEU A 147 2.57 8.61 -10.78
N GLY A 148 3.08 7.43 -11.09
CA GLY A 148 2.55 6.55 -12.12
C GLY A 148 1.78 5.38 -11.52
N CYS A 149 0.70 4.99 -12.16
CA CYS A 149 -0.02 3.75 -11.85
C CYS A 149 -0.50 3.06 -13.14
N ILE A 150 -0.64 1.74 -13.09
CA ILE A 150 -1.10 0.91 -14.21
C ILE A 150 -2.25 -0.01 -13.82
N SER A 151 -3.08 -0.36 -14.80
CA SER A 151 -4.00 -1.49 -14.81
C SER A 151 -3.76 -2.42 -16.01
N ASP A 152 -4.72 -3.27 -16.35
CA ASP A 152 -4.60 -4.17 -17.51
C ASP A 152 -4.44 -3.42 -18.85
N SER A 153 -5.03 -2.23 -18.98
CA SER A 153 -5.15 -1.52 -20.25
C SER A 153 -4.74 -0.06 -20.16
N MET A 154 -4.52 0.46 -18.95
CA MET A 154 -4.26 1.87 -18.73
C MET A 154 -2.95 2.09 -17.99
N PHE A 155 -2.27 3.17 -18.38
CA PHE A 155 -1.16 3.77 -17.65
C PHE A 155 -1.49 5.24 -17.42
N GLN A 156 -1.40 5.69 -16.18
CA GLN A 156 -1.73 7.06 -15.81
C GLN A 156 -0.66 7.71 -14.95
N LEU A 157 -0.41 8.98 -15.25
CA LEU A 157 0.54 9.85 -14.56
C LEU A 157 -0.17 10.98 -13.85
N TYR A 158 0.27 11.27 -12.63
CA TYR A 158 -0.11 12.46 -11.86
C TYR A 158 1.14 13.27 -11.54
N THR A 159 1.03 14.59 -11.69
CA THR A 159 2.07 15.51 -11.25
C THR A 159 1.85 15.87 -9.77
N CYS A 160 2.90 15.75 -8.97
CA CYS A 160 2.90 16.05 -7.54
C CYS A 160 3.85 17.21 -7.24
N TYR A 161 3.37 18.24 -6.57
CA TYR A 161 4.18 19.44 -6.24
C TYR A 161 4.60 19.42 -4.77
#